data_AF-A0A5C6ALE9-F1
#
_entry.id   AF-A0A5C6ALE9-F1
#
_cell.length_a   1.000
_cell.length_b   1.000
_cell.length_c   1.000
_cell.angle_alpha   90.00
_cell.angle_beta   90.00
_cell.angle_gamma   90.00
#
_symmetry.space_group_name_H-M   'P 1'
#
loop_
_entity.id
_entity.type
_entity.pdbx_description
1 polymer ?
#
loop_
_entity_poly.entity_id
_entity_poly.type
_entity_poly.pdbx_seq_one_letter_code
_entity_poly.pdbx_strand_id
1 'polypeptide(L)'
;MSAAIKYAPRYTIVVCGAVPSRHLEQAPALIAEILSPSTRQNDLTYKRELCASRKVGTYLIVDPDTKTVEQLSLGKDGGYETVAVSSRLTFTLCGACEIEIGVESLFSD
;
A
#
# COMPACT_ATOMS: atom_id res chain seq x y z
N MET A 1 -2.75 -4.50 19.63
CA MET A 1 -2.87 -5.18 18.33
C MET A 1 -1.48 -5.41 17.78
N SER A 2 -1.20 -6.59 17.21
CA SER A 2 0.07 -6.88 16.54
C SER A 2 -0.10 -6.67 15.03
N ALA A 3 0.82 -5.99 14.38
CA ALA A 3 0.92 -5.88 12.93
C ALA A 3 2.26 -6.47 12.49
N ALA A 4 2.30 -7.04 11.30
CA ALA A 4 3.51 -7.59 10.74
C ALA A 4 3.74 -7.06 9.32
N ILE A 5 5.00 -6.82 9.03
CA ILE A 5 5.46 -6.30 7.75
C ILE A 5 6.13 -7.45 7.01
N LYS A 6 5.64 -7.74 5.81
CA LYS A 6 6.36 -8.60 4.85
C LYS A 6 6.97 -7.71 3.78
N TYR A 7 8.30 -7.66 3.76
CA TYR A 7 9.06 -6.95 2.75
C TYR A 7 9.38 -7.88 1.58
N ALA A 8 9.15 -7.41 0.36
CA ALA A 8 9.69 -7.97 -0.87
C ALA A 8 10.40 -6.85 -1.64
N PRO A 9 11.40 -7.15 -2.48
CA PRO A 9 12.18 -6.11 -3.19
C PRO A 9 11.36 -5.16 -4.07
N ARG A 10 10.10 -5.50 -4.36
CA ARG A 10 9.22 -4.76 -5.28
C ARG A 10 7.94 -4.26 -4.62
N TYR A 11 7.63 -4.72 -3.41
CA TYR A 11 6.44 -4.28 -2.69
C TYR A 11 6.56 -4.55 -1.19
N THR A 12 5.81 -3.80 -0.40
CA THR A 12 5.65 -4.03 1.04
C THR A 12 4.19 -4.34 1.35
N ILE A 13 3.96 -5.31 2.21
CA ILE A 13 2.61 -5.66 2.70
C ILE A 13 2.56 -5.52 4.20
N VAL A 14 1.50 -4.90 4.71
CA VAL A 14 1.18 -4.88 6.14
C VAL A 14 -0.08 -5.70 6.40
N VAL A 15 0.04 -6.67 7.31
CA VAL A 15 -1.06 -7.54 7.74
C VAL A 15 -1.32 -7.31 9.22
N CYS A 16 -2.60 -7.17 9.58
CA CYS A 16 -3.05 -7.07 10.97
C CYS A 16 -3.31 -8.47 11.54
N GLY A 17 -2.86 -8.73 12.76
CA GLY A 17 -3.06 -10.01 13.44
C GLY A 17 -1.95 -11.02 13.17
N ALA A 18 -2.29 -12.30 13.20
CA ALA A 18 -1.34 -13.39 13.03
C ALA A 18 -0.89 -13.51 11.56
N VAL A 19 0.40 -13.66 11.33
CA VAL A 19 0.95 -13.92 9.99
C VAL A 19 0.90 -15.42 9.72
N PRO A 20 0.20 -15.87 8.66
CA PRO A 20 0.19 -17.27 8.29
C PRO A 20 1.56 -17.73 7.79
N SER A 21 1.90 -19.00 8.02
CA SER A 21 3.22 -19.57 7.72
C SER A 21 3.48 -19.79 6.22
N ARG A 22 2.44 -19.82 5.37
CA ARG A 22 2.57 -20.02 3.92
C ARG A 22 2.08 -18.82 3.10
N HIS A 23 0.77 -18.67 2.97
CA HIS A 23 0.14 -17.68 2.11
C HIS A 23 -0.82 -16.82 2.92
N LEU A 24 -1.03 -15.58 2.46
CA LEU A 24 -2.01 -14.69 3.07
C LEU A 24 -3.42 -15.22 2.80
N GLU A 25 -4.14 -15.55 3.86
CA GLU A 25 -5.54 -16.00 3.80
C GLU A 25 -6.53 -14.85 3.98
N GLN A 26 -6.04 -13.71 4.48
CA GLN A 26 -6.79 -12.48 4.67
C GLN A 26 -6.21 -11.35 3.82
N ALA A 27 -7.07 -10.39 3.50
CA ALA A 27 -6.63 -9.17 2.84
C ALA A 27 -5.62 -8.42 3.73
N PRO A 28 -4.50 -7.96 3.15
CA PRO A 28 -3.64 -7.00 3.81
C PRO A 28 -4.38 -5.73 4.20
N ALA A 29 -3.91 -5.07 5.24
CA ALA A 29 -4.34 -3.72 5.55
C ALA A 29 -3.73 -2.71 4.57
N LEU A 30 -2.49 -2.95 4.15
CA LEU A 30 -1.78 -2.10 3.20
C LEU A 30 -0.94 -2.93 2.22
N ILE A 31 -0.90 -2.47 0.97
CA ILE A 31 0.10 -2.87 -0.02
C ILE A 31 0.75 -1.60 -0.56
N ALA A 32 2.08 -1.56 -0.59
CA ALA A 32 2.85 -0.54 -1.29
C ALA A 32 3.61 -1.20 -2.44
N GLU A 33 3.26 -0.87 -3.69
CA GLU A 33 3.97 -1.33 -4.88
C GLU A 33 5.03 -0.30 -5.28
N ILE A 34 6.26 -0.78 -5.49
CA ILE A 34 7.39 0.05 -5.94
C ILE A 34 7.49 -0.13 -7.44
N LEU A 35 7.22 0.93 -8.19
CA LEU A 35 7.20 0.87 -9.64
C LEU A 35 8.57 0.48 -10.18
N SER A 36 8.54 -0.39 -11.18
CA SER A 36 9.69 -0.75 -12.00
C SER A 36 9.28 -0.76 -13.47
N PRO A 37 10.19 -0.53 -14.42
CA PRO A 37 9.86 -0.61 -15.85
C PRO A 37 9.18 -1.92 -16.25
N SER A 38 9.57 -3.03 -15.61
CA SER A 38 9.05 -4.37 -15.91
C SER A 38 7.63 -4.65 -15.40
N THR A 39 7.13 -3.90 -14.42
CA THR A 39 5.84 -4.16 -13.77
C THR A 39 4.88 -2.97 -13.75
N ARG A 40 5.35 -1.77 -14.12
CA ARG A 40 4.61 -0.51 -14.03
C ARG A 40 3.17 -0.61 -14.53
N GLN A 41 2.96 -1.12 -15.75
CA GLN A 41 1.62 -1.23 -16.30
C GLN A 41 0.70 -2.12 -15.45
N ASN A 42 1.22 -3.24 -14.94
CA ASN A 42 0.47 -4.19 -14.14
C ASN A 42 0.14 -3.61 -12.74
N ASP A 43 1.09 -2.88 -12.15
CA ASP A 43 0.94 -2.25 -10.83
C ASP A 43 -0.10 -1.11 -10.87
N LEU A 44 -0.17 -0.37 -11.99
CA LEU A 44 -1.11 0.73 -12.22
C LEU A 44 -2.52 0.28 -12.63
N THR A 45 -2.68 -0.92 -13.19
CA THR A 45 -3.99 -1.43 -13.63
C THR A 45 -4.43 -2.67 -12.85
N TYR A 46 -4.01 -3.85 -13.30
CA TYR A 46 -4.55 -5.14 -12.86
C TYR A 46 -4.36 -5.36 -11.35
N LYS A 47 -3.18 -5.07 -10.80
CA LYS A 47 -2.94 -5.23 -9.36
C LYS A 47 -3.79 -4.29 -8.52
N ARG A 48 -3.93 -3.03 -8.95
CA ARG A 48 -4.79 -2.04 -8.29
C ARG A 48 -6.23 -2.53 -8.23
N GLU A 49 -6.78 -2.99 -9.35
CA GLU A 49 -8.14 -3.54 -9.43
C GLU A 49 -8.30 -4.80 -8.56
N LEU A 50 -7.32 -5.70 -8.61
CA LEU A 50 -7.30 -6.90 -7.79
C LEU A 50 -7.28 -6.55 -6.29
N CYS A 51 -6.46 -5.58 -5.87
CA CYS A 51 -6.38 -5.16 -4.47
C CYS A 51 -7.69 -4.55 -3.97
N ALA A 52 -8.35 -3.72 -4.79
CA ALA A 52 -9.68 -3.19 -4.50
C ALA A 52 -10.71 -4.32 -4.33
N SER A 53 -10.74 -5.27 -5.26
CA SER A 53 -11.65 -6.44 -5.20
C SER A 53 -11.42 -7.31 -3.96
N ARG A 54 -10.18 -7.33 -3.44
CA ARG A 54 -9.77 -8.04 -2.21
C ARG A 54 -9.96 -7.20 -0.96
N LYS A 55 -10.47 -5.97 -1.07
CA LYS A 55 -10.74 -5.04 0.03
C LYS A 55 -9.49 -4.64 0.83
N VAL A 56 -8.36 -4.46 0.14
CA VAL A 56 -7.15 -3.90 0.77
C VAL A 56 -7.40 -2.41 1.05
N GLY A 57 -7.30 -2.01 2.32
CA GLY A 57 -7.74 -0.68 2.77
C GLY A 57 -6.91 0.47 2.19
N THR A 58 -5.59 0.31 2.14
CA THR A 58 -4.66 1.32 1.60
C THR A 58 -3.75 0.71 0.54
N TYR A 59 -3.68 1.34 -0.63
CA TYR A 59 -2.78 0.95 -1.71
C TYR A 59 -1.87 2.13 -2.06
N LEU A 60 -0.56 1.95 -1.88
CA LEU A 60 0.44 2.95 -2.22
C LEU A 60 1.14 2.58 -3.52
N ILE A 61 1.31 3.55 -4.40
CA ILE A 61 2.13 3.42 -5.60
C ILE A 61 3.34 4.33 -5.42
N VAL A 62 4.52 3.74 -5.28
CA VAL A 62 5.78 4.46 -5.07
C VAL A 62 6.55 4.47 -6.38
N ASP A 63 6.83 5.66 -6.91
CA ASP A 63 7.65 5.84 -8.11
C ASP A 63 9.04 6.34 -7.69
N PRO A 64 10.08 5.49 -7.69
CA PRO A 64 11.43 5.90 -7.32
C PRO A 64 12.08 6.81 -8.38
N ASP A 65 11.64 6.76 -9.64
CA ASP A 65 12.23 7.55 -10.72
C ASP A 65 11.83 9.02 -10.59
N THR A 66 10.56 9.28 -10.24
CA THR A 66 10.02 10.63 -10.03
C THR A 66 9.99 11.07 -8.57
N LYS A 67 10.37 10.19 -7.63
CA LYS A 67 10.30 10.42 -6.18
C LYS A 67 8.91 10.85 -5.71
N THR A 68 7.88 10.17 -6.22
CA THR A 68 6.48 10.46 -5.90
C THR A 68 5.79 9.26 -5.29
N VAL A 69 4.79 9.51 -4.45
CA VAL A 69 3.89 8.46 -3.94
C VAL A 69 2.45 8.86 -4.20
N GLU A 70 1.69 7.95 -4.80
CA GLU A 70 0.23 8.05 -4.85
C GLU A 70 -0.36 7.19 -3.72
N GLN A 71 -1.26 7.79 -2.94
CA GLN A 71 -2.02 7.10 -1.92
C GLN A 71 -3.45 6.87 -2.41
N LEU A 72 -3.87 5.61 -2.42
CA LEU A 72 -5.25 5.21 -2.72
C LEU A 72 -5.89 4.62 -1.46
N SER A 73 -7.11 5.08 -1.15
CA SER A 73 -7.93 4.54 -0.06
C SER A 73 -9.15 3.83 -0.61
N LEU A 74 -9.48 2.67 -0.05
CA LEU A 74 -10.67 1.92 -0.45
C LEU A 74 -11.94 2.69 -0.05
N GLY A 75 -12.71 3.11 -1.04
CA GLY A 75 -14.00 3.76 -0.91
C GLY A 75 -15.11 2.79 -0.49
N LYS A 76 -16.26 3.34 -0.09
CA LYS A 76 -17.42 2.54 0.34
C LYS A 76 -18.10 1.80 -0.81
N ASP A 77 -17.89 2.26 -2.04
CA ASP A 77 -18.36 1.64 -3.27
C ASP A 77 -17.50 0.43 -3.71
N GLY A 78 -16.39 0.17 -3.02
CA GLY A 78 -15.44 -0.89 -3.34
C GLY A 78 -14.37 -0.49 -4.36
N GLY A 79 -14.37 0.77 -4.82
CA GLY A 79 -13.31 1.35 -5.66
C GLY A 79 -12.20 1.99 -4.82
N TYR A 80 -11.08 2.34 -5.48
CA TYR A 80 -10.05 3.17 -4.87
C TYR A 80 -10.29 4.64 -5.17
N GLU A 81 -10.13 5.48 -4.15
CA GLU A 81 -10.11 6.94 -4.26
C GLU A 81 -8.71 7.47 -4.00
N THR A 82 -8.24 8.40 -4.83
CA THR A 82 -6.95 9.06 -4.63
C THR A 82 -7.03 10.01 -3.44
N VAL A 83 -6.11 9.85 -2.49
CA VAL A 83 -5.93 10.75 -1.37
C VAL A 83 -4.89 11.78 -1.76
N ALA A 84 -5.18 13.06 -1.54
CA ALA A 84 -4.23 14.13 -1.79
C ALA A 84 -3.01 13.98 -0.86
N VAL A 85 -1.84 13.75 -1.45
CA VAL A 85 -0.56 13.67 -0.75
C VAL A 85 0.23 14.94 -1.00
N SER A 86 0.77 15.55 0.05
CA SER A 86 1.71 16.66 -0.07
C SER A 86 3.09 16.25 0.47
N SER A 87 3.42 16.62 1.69
CA SER A 87 4.69 16.28 2.35
C SER A 87 4.62 15.02 3.22
N ARG A 88 3.40 14.58 3.58
CA ARG A 88 3.17 13.44 4.46
C ARG A 88 2.07 12.54 3.90
N LEU A 89 2.26 11.25 4.09
CA LEU A 89 1.24 10.22 3.95
C LEU A 89 0.61 9.99 5.31
N THR A 90 -0.72 9.97 5.37
CA THR A 90 -1.47 9.64 6.58
C THR A 90 -2.53 8.61 6.23
N PHE A 91 -2.52 7.49 6.94
CA PHE A 91 -3.51 6.43 6.77
C PHE A 91 -3.69 5.62 8.05
N THR A 92 -4.87 5.02 8.20
CA THR A 92 -5.22 4.18 9.35
C THR A 92 -5.12 2.70 8.97
N LEU A 93 -4.30 1.95 9.69
CA LEU A 93 -4.23 0.50 9.60
C LEU A 93 -5.02 -0.15 10.73
N CYS A 94 -5.59 -1.32 10.45
CA CYS A 94 -6.28 -2.15 11.45
C CYS A 94 -7.43 -1.44 12.20
N GLY A 95 -7.99 -0.36 11.64
CA GLY A 95 -9.09 0.41 12.22
C GLY A 95 -8.73 1.38 13.36
N ALA A 96 -7.49 1.40 13.84
CA ALA A 96 -7.09 2.26 14.96
C ALA A 96 -5.61 2.66 14.99
N CYS A 97 -4.78 2.14 14.09
CA CYS A 97 -3.35 2.44 14.05
C CYS A 97 -3.11 3.54 13.01
N GLU A 98 -2.98 4.79 13.44
CA GLU A 98 -2.62 5.89 12.56
C GLU A 98 -1.13 5.85 12.25
N ILE A 99 -0.81 5.84 10.95
CA ILE A 99 0.54 5.89 10.43
C ILE A 99 0.72 7.22 9.72
N GLU A 100 1.83 7.87 10.03
CA GLU A 100 2.28 9.08 9.36
C GLU A 100 3.71 8.88 8.85
N ILE A 101 3.94 9.17 7.57
CA ILE A 101 5.24 9.02 6.94
C ILE A 101 5.55 10.27 6.15
N GLY A 102 6.73 10.87 6.36
CA GLY A 102 7.22 11.95 5.51
C GLY A 102 7.60 11.43 4.12
N VAL A 103 7.04 12.00 3.05
CA VAL A 103 7.27 11.54 1.68
C VAL A 103 8.76 11.61 1.33
N GLU A 104 9.45 12.68 1.75
CA GLU A 104 10.89 12.85 1.53
C GLU A 104 11.74 11.71 2.14
N SER A 105 11.33 11.20 3.31
CA SER A 105 12.05 10.12 4.00
C SER A 105 12.00 8.79 3.25
N LEU A 106 11.05 8.60 2.33
CA LEU A 106 10.94 7.39 1.51
C LEU A 106 12.01 7.31 0.41
N PHE A 107 12.65 8.44 0.09
CA PHE A 107 13.60 8.57 -1.02
C PHE A 107 14.97 9.09 -0.56
N SER A 108 15.21 9.07 0.74
CA SER A 108 16.48 9.43 1.36
C SER A 108 17.36 8.19 1.48
N ASP A 109 18.66 8.33 1.20
CA ASP A 109 19.65 7.25 1.29
C ASP A 109 20.03 6.91 2.75
#